data_AF-A0A5F2HXK5-F1
#
_entry.id   AF-A0A5F2HXK5-F1
#
_cell.length_a   1.000
_cell.length_b   1.000
_cell.length_c   1.000
_cell.angle_alpha   90.00
_cell.angle_beta   90.00
_cell.angle_gamma   90.00
#
_symmetry.space_group_name_H-M   'P 1'
#
loop_
_entity.id
_entity.type
_entity.pdbx_description
1 polymer ?
#
loop_
_entity_poly.entity_id
_entity_poly.type
_entity_poly.pdbx_seq_one_letter_code
_entity_poly.pdbx_strand_id
1 'polypeptide(L)'
;MQLAHIPIDRLNISALNMRHGKRAPDISDILPSVRARGVLVPLLVRPNGSPETFEIVAGRRRYFAAKSLADERGESDALPCAIMEDGDDADALEASLIENIARLDPDEVSQWETFSRLIREGRAIADIAATFGLTELQVKRVLALGELLPKIREAYRREEIDAETARYLTMASKAQQKDWLALYADPEQYAPRGFQLKQWLFGGQSISTKVALFAIEDYPGLIVSDLFGEDSYFADADLFWLKQNEAIAARRDAYLEAGWAQVNVLEPGQYFHSWDHEKTPKKKGGKVVITVSHRGEVECHEGWLSRKEARRARANEGGGEQEEQVAKPSRPELTGPMQNYVDLHRHAAVRTALLDHPAIALRLMVAHAIAGSSLWQVRCEPQRAANETVGASVAACKAEAAFAEKRREVLALLGQPDEDGAVAGGNGDAFALASVLAKLVALSDDDVLRVLAIVMAETLEAGSAVIEALGNHLNVDMSACWQADDAFFELLRDREIANLMLADIGGKPVADGNVSEKVKTQKKIIRDFLAGENGREKVDAWLPRWMKFPAQSYTNRGGFRTADQWAKVRHLFVSE
;
A
#
# COMPACT_ATOMS: atom_id res chain seq x y z
N MET A 1 -40.56 18.52 28.70
CA MET A 1 -39.96 19.59 29.55
C MET A 1 -40.88 20.80 29.66
N GLN A 2 -41.03 21.38 30.86
CA GLN A 2 -41.84 22.58 31.12
C GLN A 2 -40.94 23.79 31.40
N LEU A 3 -41.25 24.96 30.84
CA LEU A 3 -40.53 26.21 31.14
C LEU A 3 -41.21 26.97 32.29
N ALA A 4 -40.43 27.41 33.27
CA ALA A 4 -40.90 28.20 34.40
C ALA A 4 -39.82 29.18 34.90
N HIS A 5 -40.22 30.26 35.59
CA HIS A 5 -39.28 31.11 36.31
C HIS A 5 -39.26 30.67 37.79
N ILE A 6 -38.07 30.29 38.28
CA ILE A 6 -37.91 29.71 39.63
C ILE A 6 -37.05 30.65 40.48
N PRO A 7 -37.51 31.04 41.68
CA PRO A 7 -36.72 31.80 42.65
C PRO A 7 -35.36 31.16 42.97
N ILE A 8 -34.32 31.98 43.15
CA ILE A 8 -32.93 31.52 43.37
C ILE A 8 -32.79 30.68 44.64
N ASP A 9 -33.57 30.96 45.69
CA ASP A 9 -33.61 30.26 46.97
C ASP A 9 -34.23 28.86 46.88
N ARG A 10 -34.98 28.59 45.81
CA ARG A 10 -35.56 27.27 45.50
C ARG A 10 -34.67 26.41 44.59
N LEU A 11 -33.51 26.92 44.19
CA LEU A 11 -32.56 26.26 43.29
C LEU A 11 -31.29 25.83 44.02
N ASN A 12 -30.97 24.54 43.95
CA ASN A 12 -29.71 23.97 44.44
C ASN A 12 -28.89 23.40 43.29
N ILE A 13 -27.55 23.36 43.38
CA ILE A 13 -26.74 22.70 42.35
C ILE A 13 -26.80 21.19 42.55
N SER A 14 -27.16 20.44 41.52
CA SER A 14 -27.17 18.98 41.58
C SER A 14 -25.75 18.40 41.64
N ALA A 15 -25.58 17.31 42.39
CA ALA A 15 -24.38 16.47 42.34
C ALA A 15 -24.25 15.70 41.01
N LEU A 16 -25.29 15.70 40.18
CA LEU A 16 -25.32 15.11 38.84
C LEU A 16 -24.91 16.11 37.75
N ASN A 17 -24.70 17.39 38.11
CA ASN A 17 -24.17 18.37 37.17
C ASN A 17 -22.73 17.99 36.78
N MET A 18 -22.46 17.84 35.48
CA MET A 18 -21.13 17.45 34.97
C MET A 18 -20.00 18.38 35.45
N ARG A 19 -20.28 19.67 35.64
CA ARG A 19 -19.32 20.67 36.13
C ARG A 19 -19.51 20.98 37.62
N HIS A 20 -20.07 20.05 38.38
CA HIS A 20 -20.21 20.16 39.83
C HIS A 20 -18.83 20.33 40.47
N GLY A 21 -18.74 21.19 41.49
CA GLY A 21 -17.49 21.44 42.19
C GLY A 21 -17.71 22.29 43.44
N LYS A 22 -16.81 22.12 44.41
CA LYS A 22 -16.87 22.83 45.71
C LYS A 22 -16.63 24.34 45.58
N ARG A 23 -15.82 24.77 44.61
CA ARG A 23 -15.50 26.19 44.37
C ARG A 23 -16.46 26.79 43.33
N ALA A 24 -16.85 28.05 43.51
CA ALA A 24 -17.63 28.78 42.51
C ALA A 24 -16.90 28.79 41.15
N PRO A 25 -17.62 28.68 40.01
CA PRO A 25 -17.01 28.73 38.69
C PRO A 25 -16.57 30.16 38.35
N ASP A 26 -15.64 30.29 37.40
CA ASP A 26 -15.36 31.59 36.78
C ASP A 26 -16.56 32.05 35.93
N ILE A 27 -16.99 33.28 36.18
CA ILE A 27 -18.15 33.95 35.58
C ILE A 27 -17.78 35.31 34.97
N SER A 28 -16.50 35.69 34.98
CA SER A 28 -16.03 37.02 34.57
C SER A 28 -16.46 37.43 33.16
N ASP A 29 -16.47 36.48 32.24
CA ASP A 29 -16.91 36.60 30.84
C ASP A 29 -18.43 36.77 30.66
N ILE A 30 -19.25 36.06 31.46
CA ILE A 30 -20.71 36.07 31.33
C ILE A 30 -21.39 37.12 32.19
N LEU A 31 -20.75 37.57 33.28
CA LEU A 31 -21.33 38.49 34.25
C LEU A 31 -21.78 39.82 33.61
N PRO A 32 -21.03 40.47 32.69
CA PRO A 32 -21.49 41.69 32.02
C PRO A 32 -22.78 41.49 31.20
N SER A 33 -22.90 40.35 30.51
CA SER A 33 -24.06 40.01 29.69
C SER A 33 -25.29 39.74 30.57
N VAL A 34 -25.13 38.94 31.62
CA VAL A 34 -26.21 38.66 32.58
C VAL A 34 -26.65 39.94 33.31
N ARG A 35 -25.72 40.84 33.63
CA ARG A 35 -26.05 42.15 34.23
C ARG A 35 -26.90 43.02 33.30
N ALA A 36 -26.59 43.01 32.00
CA ALA A 36 -27.27 43.84 31.02
C ALA A 36 -28.62 43.28 30.54
N ARG A 37 -28.77 41.95 30.48
CA ARG A 37 -29.91 41.29 29.82
C ARG A 37 -30.58 40.18 30.63
N GLY A 38 -30.10 39.89 31.82
CA GLY A 38 -30.54 38.73 32.61
C GLY A 38 -30.07 37.41 32.01
N VAL A 39 -30.56 36.30 32.58
CA VAL A 39 -30.28 34.96 32.06
C VAL A 39 -31.25 34.67 30.91
N LEU A 40 -30.74 34.62 29.67
CA LEU A 40 -31.58 34.40 28.48
C LEU A 40 -31.84 32.93 28.18
N VAL A 41 -30.84 32.07 28.40
CA VAL A 41 -30.93 30.63 28.14
C VAL A 41 -31.34 29.92 29.44
N PRO A 42 -32.48 29.19 29.47
CA PRO A 42 -32.97 28.54 30.68
C PRO A 42 -31.96 27.59 31.32
N LEU A 43 -31.95 27.53 32.65
CA LEU A 43 -31.26 26.49 33.42
C LEU A 43 -31.98 25.16 33.24
N LEU A 44 -31.26 24.05 33.19
CA LEU A 44 -31.87 22.72 33.19
C LEU A 44 -32.00 22.25 34.63
N VAL A 45 -33.22 21.94 35.07
CA VAL A 45 -33.50 21.58 36.47
C VAL A 45 -34.39 20.34 36.56
N ARG A 46 -34.32 19.63 37.68
CA ARG A 46 -35.27 18.56 38.04
C ARG A 46 -35.82 18.75 39.45
N PRO A 47 -36.99 18.18 39.79
CA PRO A 47 -37.54 18.23 41.14
C PRO A 47 -36.57 17.66 42.19
N ASN A 48 -36.50 18.28 43.37
CA ASN A 48 -35.59 17.89 44.46
C ASN A 48 -36.37 17.61 45.75
N GLY A 49 -37.12 16.51 45.79
CA GLY A 49 -37.79 15.99 46.99
C GLY A 49 -38.99 16.81 47.53
N SER A 50 -39.25 18.01 47.00
CA SER A 50 -40.43 18.84 47.30
C SER A 50 -40.97 19.51 46.02
N PRO A 51 -42.28 19.74 45.90
CA PRO A 51 -42.90 20.35 44.72
C PRO A 51 -42.37 21.76 44.37
N GLU A 52 -41.75 22.44 45.34
CA GLU A 52 -41.29 23.81 45.19
C GLU A 52 -39.77 23.95 45.04
N THR A 53 -39.00 22.87 45.22
CA THR A 53 -37.53 22.93 45.18
C THR A 53 -36.96 22.11 44.04
N PHE A 54 -35.95 22.65 43.39
CA PHE A 54 -35.36 22.06 42.21
C PHE A 54 -33.84 22.01 42.32
N GLU A 55 -33.24 21.02 41.67
CA GLU A 55 -31.79 20.93 41.52
C GLU A 55 -31.35 21.16 40.09
N ILE A 56 -30.27 21.93 39.92
CA ILE A 56 -29.73 22.39 38.65
C ILE A 56 -28.81 21.31 38.09
N VAL A 57 -29.31 20.67 37.03
CA VAL A 57 -28.62 19.63 36.26
C VAL A 57 -27.68 20.27 35.23
N ALA A 58 -28.07 21.40 34.62
CA ALA A 58 -27.21 22.17 33.72
C ALA A 58 -27.38 23.70 33.87
N GLY A 59 -26.32 24.46 33.61
CA GLY A 59 -26.33 25.93 33.72
C GLY A 59 -25.69 26.54 34.97
N ARG A 60 -24.84 25.79 35.69
CA ARG A 60 -24.13 26.22 36.90
C ARG A 60 -23.53 27.64 36.82
N ARG A 61 -22.81 27.99 35.75
CA ARG A 61 -22.21 29.34 35.58
C ARG A 61 -23.26 30.45 35.55
N ARG A 62 -24.40 30.22 34.86
CA ARG A 62 -25.52 31.17 34.77
C ARG A 62 -26.17 31.41 36.14
N TYR A 63 -26.35 30.33 36.90
CA TYR A 63 -26.83 30.43 38.29
C TYR A 63 -25.88 31.26 39.17
N PHE A 64 -24.56 31.01 39.12
CA PHE A 64 -23.60 31.78 39.90
C PHE A 64 -23.50 33.25 39.47
N ALA A 65 -23.61 33.54 38.17
CA ALA A 65 -23.65 34.93 37.69
C ALA A 65 -24.90 35.67 38.20
N ALA A 66 -26.07 35.04 38.14
CA ALA A 66 -27.30 35.62 38.68
C ALA A 66 -27.25 35.78 40.21
N LYS A 67 -26.70 34.80 40.92
CA LYS A 67 -26.50 34.86 42.37
C LYS A 67 -25.57 35.99 42.77
N SER A 68 -24.44 36.16 42.08
CA SER A 68 -23.51 37.28 42.32
C SER A 68 -24.19 38.64 42.13
N LEU A 69 -25.08 38.78 41.14
CA LEU A 69 -25.84 40.01 40.93
C LEU A 69 -26.92 40.23 42.00
N ALA A 70 -27.55 39.16 42.46
CA ALA A 70 -28.51 39.24 43.55
C ALA A 70 -27.83 39.69 44.86
N ASP A 71 -26.64 39.15 45.14
CA ASP A 71 -25.83 39.56 46.29
C ASP A 71 -25.35 41.03 46.17
N GLU A 72 -25.01 41.51 44.96
CA GLU A 72 -24.65 42.91 44.68
C GLU A 72 -25.83 43.88 44.84
N ARG A 73 -27.04 43.47 44.47
CA ARG A 73 -28.24 44.34 44.40
C ARG A 73 -29.12 44.26 45.66
N GLY A 74 -28.99 43.21 46.46
CA GLY A 74 -29.86 42.94 47.61
C GLY A 74 -31.25 42.40 47.24
N GLU A 75 -31.51 42.12 45.96
CA GLU A 75 -32.78 41.60 45.43
C GLU A 75 -32.50 40.48 44.41
N SER A 76 -33.31 39.43 44.42
CA SER A 76 -33.15 38.25 43.54
C SER A 76 -34.30 38.12 42.54
N ASP A 77 -33.98 38.12 41.25
CA ASP A 77 -34.93 37.81 40.19
C ASP A 77 -35.10 36.28 40.05
N ALA A 78 -36.31 35.83 39.74
CA ALA A 78 -36.55 34.43 39.38
C ALA A 78 -35.85 34.08 38.06
N LEU A 79 -35.23 32.89 37.99
CA LEU A 79 -34.44 32.47 36.83
C LEU A 79 -35.27 31.60 35.88
N PRO A 80 -35.15 31.79 34.55
CA PRO A 80 -35.80 30.90 33.60
C PRO A 80 -35.17 29.50 33.70
N CYS A 81 -36.03 28.50 33.85
CA CYS A 81 -35.67 27.11 34.03
C CYS A 81 -36.50 26.22 33.10
N ALA A 82 -35.87 25.22 32.51
CA ALA A 82 -36.50 24.09 31.84
C ALA A 82 -36.51 22.92 32.82
N ILE A 83 -37.71 22.56 33.28
CA ILE A 83 -37.96 21.49 34.23
C ILE A 83 -38.02 20.16 33.46
N MET A 84 -37.14 19.24 33.82
CA MET A 84 -37.14 17.84 33.38
C MET A 84 -38.39 17.13 33.90
N GLU A 85 -38.93 16.24 33.07
CA GLU A 85 -39.96 15.30 33.53
C GLU A 85 -39.36 14.36 34.58
N ASP A 86 -40.20 13.76 35.42
CA ASP A 86 -39.74 12.81 36.44
C ASP A 86 -38.95 11.69 35.77
N GLY A 87 -37.69 11.54 36.17
CA GLY A 87 -36.72 10.61 35.60
C GLY A 87 -35.70 10.17 36.64
N ASP A 88 -34.89 9.17 36.29
CA ASP A 88 -33.87 8.63 37.19
C ASP A 88 -32.59 9.52 37.23
N ASP A 89 -31.62 9.15 38.05
CA ASP A 89 -30.32 9.84 38.13
C ASP A 89 -29.51 9.73 36.85
N ALA A 90 -29.71 8.67 36.06
CA ALA A 90 -29.06 8.49 34.76
C ALA A 90 -29.62 9.47 33.72
N ASP A 91 -30.94 9.69 33.68
CA ASP A 91 -31.58 10.66 32.79
C ASP A 91 -31.07 12.09 33.04
N ALA A 92 -30.87 12.44 34.31
CA ALA A 92 -30.29 13.72 34.70
C ALA A 92 -28.81 13.84 34.28
N LEU A 93 -28.01 12.78 34.43
CA LEU A 93 -26.62 12.75 33.97
C LEU A 93 -26.52 12.87 32.44
N GLU A 94 -27.36 12.13 31.71
CA GLU A 94 -27.43 12.17 30.26
C GLU A 94 -27.77 13.57 29.76
N ALA A 95 -28.83 14.17 30.30
CA ALA A 95 -29.25 15.52 29.93
C ALA A 95 -28.18 16.58 30.27
N SER A 96 -27.48 16.43 31.41
CA SER A 96 -26.34 17.30 31.75
C SER A 96 -25.22 17.19 30.72
N LEU A 97 -24.88 15.99 30.25
CA LEU A 97 -23.78 15.78 29.31
C LEU A 97 -24.17 16.24 27.89
N ILE A 98 -25.40 15.96 27.44
CA ILE A 98 -25.92 16.40 26.13
C ILE A 98 -25.86 17.93 26.00
N GLU A 99 -26.29 18.67 27.04
CA GLU A 99 -26.22 20.15 27.03
C GLU A 99 -24.78 20.67 26.91
N ASN A 100 -23.82 19.95 27.49
CA ASN A 100 -22.41 20.33 27.42
C ASN A 100 -21.80 19.99 26.04
N ILE A 101 -22.03 18.79 25.50
CA ILE A 101 -21.57 18.37 24.16
C ILE A 101 -22.05 19.36 23.09
N ALA A 102 -23.29 19.85 23.19
CA ALA A 102 -23.85 20.79 22.22
C ALA A 102 -23.18 22.19 22.23
N ARG A 103 -22.34 22.51 23.22
CA ARG A 103 -21.76 23.85 23.39
C ARG A 103 -20.24 23.88 23.20
N LEU A 104 -19.53 22.88 23.73
CA LEU A 104 -18.07 22.67 23.65
C LEU A 104 -17.81 21.18 23.91
N ASP A 105 -17.00 20.53 23.08
CA ASP A 105 -16.69 19.11 23.27
C ASP A 105 -16.08 18.88 24.67
N PRO A 106 -16.70 18.05 25.53
CA PRO A 106 -16.10 17.69 26.80
C PRO A 106 -14.83 16.88 26.56
N ASP A 107 -13.78 17.12 27.37
CA ASP A 107 -12.56 16.32 27.31
C ASP A 107 -12.85 14.83 27.58
N GLU A 108 -12.03 13.94 27.01
CA GLU A 108 -12.27 12.49 27.11
C GLU A 108 -12.28 11.99 28.58
N VAL A 109 -11.62 12.68 29.52
CA VAL A 109 -11.67 12.29 30.94
C VAL A 109 -13.01 12.65 31.58
N SER A 110 -13.58 13.81 31.25
CA SER A 110 -14.94 14.19 31.66
C SER A 110 -16.01 13.26 31.06
N GLN A 111 -15.82 12.84 29.80
CA GLN A 111 -16.67 11.81 29.19
C GLN A 111 -16.53 10.48 29.93
N TRP A 112 -15.30 10.07 30.29
CA TRP A 112 -15.03 8.86 31.07
C TRP A 112 -15.73 8.88 32.43
N GLU A 113 -15.67 9.99 33.18
CA GLU A 113 -16.35 10.14 34.47
C GLU A 113 -17.86 9.94 34.34
N THR A 114 -18.44 10.54 33.30
CA THR A 114 -19.88 10.48 33.04
C THR A 114 -20.31 9.09 32.59
N PHE A 115 -19.65 8.51 31.58
CA PHE A 115 -19.96 7.16 31.11
C PHE A 115 -19.78 6.12 32.22
N SER A 116 -18.72 6.23 33.03
CA SER A 116 -18.50 5.35 34.18
C SER A 116 -19.63 5.44 35.21
N ARG A 117 -20.22 6.63 35.38
CA ARG A 117 -21.37 6.83 36.27
C ARG A 117 -22.64 6.26 35.66
N LEU A 118 -22.91 6.50 34.37
CA LEU A 118 -24.07 5.93 33.66
C LEU A 118 -24.07 4.39 33.69
N ILE A 119 -22.91 3.77 33.48
CA ILE A 119 -22.75 2.31 33.61
C ILE A 119 -23.08 1.86 35.05
N ARG A 120 -22.65 2.61 36.07
CA ARG A 120 -22.95 2.30 37.49
C ARG A 120 -24.43 2.44 37.82
N GLU A 121 -25.12 3.39 37.20
CA GLU A 121 -26.57 3.58 37.30
C GLU A 121 -27.36 2.58 36.42
N GLY A 122 -26.68 1.67 35.72
CA GLY A 122 -27.29 0.53 35.01
C GLY A 122 -27.56 0.73 33.52
N ARG A 123 -27.10 1.82 32.90
CA ARG A 123 -27.18 2.00 31.44
C ARG A 123 -26.23 1.05 30.72
N ALA A 124 -26.64 0.47 29.59
CA ALA A 124 -25.74 -0.33 28.76
C ALA A 124 -24.87 0.55 27.86
N ILE A 125 -23.75 0.01 27.37
CA ILE A 125 -22.85 0.72 26.44
C ILE A 125 -23.58 1.10 25.15
N ALA A 126 -24.46 0.22 24.65
CA ALA A 126 -25.27 0.46 23.46
C ALA A 126 -26.23 1.64 23.66
N ASP A 127 -26.82 1.77 24.85
CA ASP A 127 -27.73 2.88 25.19
C ASP A 127 -26.96 4.20 25.24
N ILE A 128 -25.80 4.22 25.91
CA ILE A 128 -24.92 5.39 25.96
C ILE A 128 -24.51 5.80 24.53
N ALA A 129 -24.10 4.85 23.70
CA ALA A 129 -23.70 5.10 22.32
C ALA A 129 -24.85 5.76 21.52
N ALA A 130 -26.06 5.19 21.61
CA ALA A 130 -27.25 5.73 20.96
C ALA A 130 -27.61 7.14 21.45
N THR A 131 -27.60 7.37 22.77
CA THR A 131 -27.94 8.66 23.39
C THR A 131 -27.00 9.78 22.97
N PHE A 132 -25.69 9.51 22.86
CA PHE A 132 -24.68 10.53 22.54
C PHE A 132 -24.28 10.57 21.06
N GLY A 133 -24.90 9.77 20.19
CA GLY A 133 -24.55 9.71 18.77
C GLY A 133 -23.13 9.18 18.51
N LEU A 134 -22.65 8.31 19.41
CA LEU A 134 -21.34 7.68 19.33
C LEU A 134 -21.48 6.22 18.90
N THR A 135 -20.39 5.63 18.43
CA THR A 135 -20.29 4.18 18.28
C THR A 135 -20.02 3.53 19.64
N GLU A 136 -20.46 2.29 19.86
CA GLU A 136 -20.10 1.51 21.05
C GLU A 136 -18.57 1.44 21.23
N LEU A 137 -17.83 1.44 20.11
CA LEU A 137 -16.37 1.47 20.08
C LEU A 137 -15.82 2.75 20.73
N GLN A 138 -16.38 3.92 20.39
CA GLN A 138 -15.99 5.20 21.00
C GLN A 138 -16.29 5.22 22.50
N VAL A 139 -17.45 4.74 22.93
CA VAL A 139 -17.81 4.67 24.35
C VAL A 139 -16.85 3.77 25.13
N LYS A 140 -16.54 2.59 24.61
CA LYS A 140 -15.57 1.65 25.22
C LYS A 140 -14.16 2.25 25.30
N ARG A 141 -13.71 2.96 24.27
CA ARG A 141 -12.40 3.66 24.26
C ARG A 141 -12.32 4.72 25.35
N VAL A 142 -13.39 5.47 25.58
CA VAL A 142 -13.44 6.46 26.66
C VAL A 142 -13.44 5.76 28.03
N LEU A 143 -14.24 4.69 28.19
CA LEU A 143 -14.27 3.88 29.43
C LEU A 143 -12.91 3.30 29.80
N ALA A 144 -12.07 2.99 28.80
CA ALA A 144 -10.70 2.49 28.96
C ALA A 144 -9.79 3.39 29.80
N LEU A 145 -10.04 4.70 29.82
CA LEU A 145 -9.26 5.65 30.62
C LEU A 145 -9.31 5.33 32.13
N GLY A 146 -10.30 4.53 32.55
CA GLY A 146 -10.39 3.96 33.89
C GLY A 146 -9.18 3.09 34.27
N GLU A 147 -8.51 2.49 33.28
CA GLU A 147 -7.32 1.66 33.49
C GLU A 147 -6.04 2.44 33.76
N LEU A 148 -6.05 3.76 33.58
CA LEU A 148 -4.91 4.61 33.87
C LEU A 148 -4.81 4.92 35.36
N LEU A 149 -3.59 4.94 35.90
CA LEU A 149 -3.34 5.50 37.24
C LEU A 149 -3.83 6.96 37.31
N PRO A 150 -4.35 7.42 38.47
CA PRO A 150 -4.93 8.76 38.58
C PRO A 150 -4.01 9.89 38.11
N LYS A 151 -2.70 9.80 38.35
CA LYS A 151 -1.72 10.79 37.90
C LYS A 151 -1.57 10.85 36.37
N ILE A 152 -1.62 9.71 35.68
CA ILE A 152 -1.53 9.65 34.22
C ILE A 152 -2.79 10.27 33.59
N ARG A 153 -3.95 9.95 34.16
CA ARG A 153 -5.23 10.49 33.70
C ARG A 153 -5.33 12.00 33.90
N GLU A 154 -4.80 12.50 35.01
CA GLU A 154 -4.71 13.94 35.28
C GLU A 154 -3.72 14.63 34.32
N ALA A 155 -2.57 14.01 34.03
CA ALA A 155 -1.65 14.52 33.01
C ALA A 155 -2.31 14.60 31.63
N TYR A 156 -3.12 13.59 31.27
CA TYR A 156 -3.91 13.62 30.02
C TYR A 156 -4.97 14.72 30.02
N ARG A 157 -5.71 14.89 31.12
CA ARG A 157 -6.69 15.98 31.29
C ARG A 157 -6.07 17.36 31.13
N ARG A 158 -4.81 17.54 31.56
CA ARG A 158 -4.05 18.79 31.41
C ARG A 158 -3.38 18.94 30.05
N GLU A 159 -3.63 18.02 29.14
CA GLU A 159 -3.03 17.96 27.80
C GLU A 159 -1.48 17.87 27.85
N GLU A 160 -0.93 17.41 28.98
CA GLU A 160 0.52 17.22 29.12
C GLU A 160 1.02 15.98 28.36
N ILE A 161 0.11 15.05 28.04
CA ILE A 161 0.33 13.90 27.15
C ILE A 161 -0.77 13.80 26.09
N ASP A 162 -0.43 13.23 24.93
CA ASP A 162 -1.38 13.05 23.83
C ASP A 162 -2.27 11.80 24.00
N ALA A 163 -3.33 11.74 23.19
CA ALA A 163 -4.29 10.64 23.20
C ALA A 163 -3.66 9.29 22.83
N GLU A 164 -2.64 9.28 21.97
CA GLU A 164 -1.93 8.06 21.59
C GLU A 164 -1.17 7.46 22.79
N THR A 165 -0.47 8.31 23.54
CA THR A 165 0.25 7.96 24.77
C THR A 165 -0.73 7.44 25.82
N ALA A 166 -1.83 8.14 26.06
CA ALA A 166 -2.86 7.70 27.01
C ALA A 166 -3.41 6.32 26.64
N ARG A 167 -3.71 6.08 25.35
CA ARG A 167 -4.17 4.78 24.85
C ARG A 167 -3.13 3.68 25.06
N TYR A 168 -1.86 3.92 24.74
CA TYR A 168 -0.81 2.92 25.02
C TYR A 168 -0.70 2.58 26.50
N LEU A 169 -0.79 3.58 27.39
CA LEU A 169 -0.76 3.36 28.84
C LEU A 169 -1.96 2.58 29.35
N THR A 170 -3.12 2.58 28.65
CA THR A 170 -4.25 1.72 29.04
C THR A 170 -3.95 0.23 28.86
N MET A 171 -3.03 -0.13 27.96
CA MET A 171 -2.57 -1.51 27.76
C MET A 171 -1.40 -1.89 28.67
N ALA A 172 -0.77 -0.90 29.32
CA ALA A 172 0.34 -1.13 30.22
C ALA A 172 -0.14 -1.71 31.56
N SER A 173 0.60 -2.68 32.10
CA SER A 173 0.37 -3.17 33.46
C SER A 173 0.49 -2.03 34.48
N LYS A 174 -0.14 -2.16 35.66
CA LYS A 174 -0.02 -1.13 36.72
C LYS A 174 1.43 -0.93 37.17
N ALA A 175 2.30 -1.92 37.03
CA ALA A 175 3.74 -1.79 37.29
C ALA A 175 4.40 -0.88 36.25
N GLN A 176 4.21 -1.18 34.95
CA GLN A 176 4.73 -0.35 33.85
C GLN A 176 4.19 1.09 33.90
N GLN A 177 2.93 1.29 34.28
CA GLN A 177 2.39 2.64 34.48
C GLN A 177 3.08 3.39 35.62
N LYS A 178 3.50 2.70 36.69
CA LYS A 178 4.29 3.31 37.78
C LYS A 178 5.71 3.66 37.31
N ASP A 179 6.34 2.77 36.56
CA ASP A 179 7.67 3.00 36.01
C ASP A 179 7.67 4.18 35.04
N TRP A 180 6.67 4.24 34.16
CA TRP A 180 6.46 5.38 33.26
C TRP A 180 6.23 6.68 34.02
N LEU A 181 5.42 6.64 35.11
CA LEU A 181 5.23 7.81 35.97
C LEU A 181 6.51 8.25 36.68
N ALA A 182 7.40 7.33 37.04
CA ALA A 182 8.69 7.66 37.63
C ALA A 182 9.57 8.41 36.63
N LEU A 183 9.61 7.96 35.37
CA LEU A 183 10.29 8.67 34.28
C LEU A 183 9.65 10.04 34.02
N TYR A 184 8.32 10.12 34.05
CA TYR A 184 7.58 11.35 33.80
C TYR A 184 7.78 12.42 34.89
N ALA A 185 8.02 11.99 36.12
CA ALA A 185 8.22 12.87 37.27
C ALA A 185 9.67 13.39 37.40
N ASP A 186 10.63 12.77 36.71
CA ASP A 186 12.05 13.13 36.76
C ASP A 186 12.41 14.09 35.60
N PRO A 187 12.74 15.36 35.87
CA PRO A 187 13.09 16.34 34.82
C PRO A 187 14.33 15.98 34.01
N GLU A 188 15.22 15.14 34.55
CA GLU A 188 16.46 14.73 33.89
C GLU A 188 16.26 13.49 33.01
N GLN A 189 15.08 12.86 33.06
CA GLN A 189 14.75 11.68 32.28
C GLN A 189 13.64 11.95 31.28
N TYR A 190 13.70 11.24 30.15
CA TYR A 190 12.65 11.32 29.13
C TYR A 190 11.65 10.18 29.30
N ALA A 191 10.40 10.51 29.62
CA ALA A 191 9.30 9.56 29.58
C ALA A 191 8.87 9.30 28.12
N PRO A 192 8.90 8.04 27.64
CA PRO A 192 8.55 7.73 26.26
C PRO A 192 7.07 8.02 25.98
N ARG A 193 6.76 8.54 24.79
CA ARG A 193 5.40 8.94 24.35
C ARG A 193 5.08 8.39 22.97
N GLY A 194 3.79 8.33 22.61
CA GLY A 194 3.29 7.85 21.32
C GLY A 194 3.92 6.52 20.89
N PHE A 195 4.43 6.45 19.67
CA PHE A 195 5.10 5.26 19.13
C PHE A 195 6.32 4.78 19.98
N GLN A 196 7.08 5.68 20.60
CA GLN A 196 8.23 5.30 21.45
C GLN A 196 7.78 4.61 22.74
N LEU A 197 6.62 5.02 23.29
CA LEU A 197 6.01 4.33 24.44
C LEU A 197 5.62 2.90 24.07
N LYS A 198 5.08 2.70 22.87
CA LYS A 198 4.77 1.35 22.37
C LYS A 198 6.02 0.47 22.41
N GLN A 199 7.15 0.94 21.89
CA GLN A 199 8.40 0.17 21.91
C GLN A 199 8.89 -0.10 23.34
N TRP A 200 8.82 0.90 24.22
CA TRP A 200 9.22 0.77 25.61
C TRP A 200 8.38 -0.26 26.39
N LEU A 201 7.06 -0.28 26.17
CA LEU A 201 6.15 -1.24 26.82
C LEU A 201 6.41 -2.69 26.42
N PHE A 202 6.87 -2.92 25.18
CA PHE A 202 7.08 -4.25 24.62
C PHE A 202 8.56 -4.64 24.50
N GLY A 203 9.46 -3.95 25.22
CA GLY A 203 10.89 -4.30 25.26
C GLY A 203 11.62 -4.19 23.91
N GLY A 204 11.11 -3.36 22.99
CA GLY A 204 11.65 -3.22 21.63
C GLY A 204 10.56 -3.27 20.56
N GLN A 205 10.55 -4.32 19.74
CA GLN A 205 9.56 -4.47 18.66
C GLN A 205 8.24 -5.03 19.20
N SER A 206 7.12 -4.36 18.90
CA SER A 206 5.79 -4.92 19.15
C SER A 206 5.49 -6.02 18.14
N ILE A 207 5.52 -7.28 18.57
CA ILE A 207 5.27 -8.45 17.73
C ILE A 207 3.81 -8.88 17.89
N SER A 208 3.05 -8.91 16.78
CA SER A 208 1.65 -9.31 16.81
C SER A 208 1.49 -10.83 16.97
N THR A 209 0.47 -11.28 17.68
CA THR A 209 0.12 -12.71 17.76
C THR A 209 -0.24 -13.30 16.39
N LYS A 210 -0.66 -12.48 15.43
CA LYS A 210 -1.01 -12.90 14.06
C LYS A 210 0.16 -13.49 13.27
N VAL A 211 1.41 -13.20 13.67
CA VAL A 211 2.61 -13.70 12.97
C VAL A 211 3.17 -15.00 13.58
N ALA A 212 2.58 -15.49 14.67
CA ALA A 212 3.05 -16.69 15.34
C ALA A 212 2.84 -17.94 14.46
N LEU A 213 3.90 -18.74 14.32
CA LEU A 213 3.83 -20.05 13.66
C LEU A 213 3.40 -21.18 14.60
N PHE A 214 3.37 -20.91 15.90
CA PHE A 214 2.95 -21.83 16.95
C PHE A 214 1.53 -21.50 17.43
N ALA A 215 0.85 -22.48 18.02
CA ALA A 215 -0.46 -22.29 18.61
C ALA A 215 -0.35 -21.33 19.80
N ILE A 216 -1.24 -20.32 19.87
CA ILE A 216 -1.18 -19.27 20.89
C ILE A 216 -1.39 -19.86 22.29
N GLU A 217 -2.15 -20.96 22.38
CA GLU A 217 -2.45 -21.72 23.58
C GLU A 217 -1.21 -22.35 24.21
N ASP A 218 -0.17 -22.61 23.40
CA ASP A 218 1.10 -23.20 23.83
C ASP A 218 2.13 -22.13 24.28
N TYR A 219 1.77 -20.84 24.22
CA TYR A 219 2.64 -19.74 24.65
C TYR A 219 2.56 -19.53 26.17
N PRO A 220 3.65 -19.71 26.93
CA PRO A 220 3.62 -19.60 28.38
C PRO A 220 3.75 -18.15 28.89
N GLY A 221 3.98 -17.19 28.00
CA GLY A 221 4.19 -15.78 28.34
C GLY A 221 2.90 -14.96 28.34
N LEU A 222 3.00 -13.72 28.81
CA LEU A 222 1.87 -12.80 28.81
C LEU A 222 1.59 -12.28 27.39
N ILE A 223 0.32 -12.25 27.00
CA ILE A 223 -0.17 -11.59 25.79
C ILE A 223 -0.91 -10.33 26.20
N VAL A 224 -0.55 -9.22 25.59
CA VAL A 224 -1.22 -7.93 25.79
C VAL A 224 -2.12 -7.69 24.59
N SER A 225 -3.42 -7.75 24.83
CA SER A 225 -4.43 -7.37 23.85
C SER A 225 -4.73 -5.89 23.95
N ASP A 226 -5.06 -5.27 22.82
CA ASP A 226 -5.79 -4.02 22.84
C ASP A 226 -7.15 -4.18 23.56
N LEU A 227 -7.81 -3.05 23.83
CA LEU A 227 -9.07 -2.98 24.57
C LEU A 227 -10.25 -3.78 23.97
N PHE A 228 -10.08 -4.32 22.76
CA PHE A 228 -11.11 -5.06 22.03
C PHE A 228 -10.69 -6.48 21.68
N GLY A 229 -9.43 -6.85 21.92
CA GLY A 229 -8.87 -8.14 21.53
C GLY A 229 -8.60 -8.28 20.03
N GLU A 230 -8.72 -7.20 19.25
CA GLU A 230 -8.56 -7.25 17.78
C GLU A 230 -7.09 -7.34 17.37
N ASP A 231 -6.24 -6.58 18.05
CA ASP A 231 -4.80 -6.71 18.00
C ASP A 231 -4.26 -7.19 19.34
N SER A 232 -3.55 -8.31 19.30
CA SER A 232 -2.84 -8.86 20.45
C SER A 232 -1.35 -8.93 20.15
N TYR A 233 -0.54 -8.69 21.17
CA TYR A 233 0.91 -8.59 21.08
C TYR A 233 1.57 -9.44 22.17
N PHE A 234 2.73 -10.01 21.85
CA PHE A 234 3.54 -10.72 22.84
C PHE A 234 4.23 -9.72 23.77
N ALA A 235 4.12 -9.93 25.08
CA ALA A 235 4.78 -9.06 26.07
C ALA A 235 6.29 -9.30 26.16
N ASP A 236 6.73 -10.51 25.83
CA ASP A 236 8.12 -10.94 25.89
C ASP A 236 8.59 -11.35 24.48
N ALA A 237 9.39 -10.46 23.87
CA ALA A 237 9.92 -10.66 22.53
C ALA A 237 10.93 -11.82 22.48
N ASP A 238 11.73 -12.03 23.53
CA ASP A 238 12.75 -13.08 23.57
C ASP A 238 12.07 -14.47 23.68
N LEU A 239 11.04 -14.57 24.52
CA LEU A 239 10.23 -15.78 24.63
C LEU A 239 9.41 -16.05 23.36
N PHE A 240 8.90 -15.02 22.69
CA PHE A 240 8.32 -15.17 21.36
C PHE A 240 9.34 -15.75 20.39
N TRP A 241 10.54 -15.17 20.30
CA TRP A 241 11.58 -15.62 19.37
C TRP A 241 12.04 -17.04 19.65
N LEU A 242 12.12 -17.45 20.92
CA LEU A 242 12.39 -18.83 21.30
C LEU A 242 11.36 -19.79 20.68
N LYS A 243 10.06 -19.52 20.89
CA LYS A 243 8.97 -20.34 20.37
C LYS A 243 8.84 -20.28 18.85
N GLN A 244 9.05 -19.10 18.27
CA GLN A 244 9.03 -18.91 16.82
C GLN A 244 10.18 -19.68 16.15
N ASN A 245 11.38 -19.67 16.73
CA ASN A 245 12.53 -20.42 16.21
C ASN A 245 12.35 -21.94 16.37
N GLU A 246 11.74 -22.42 17.46
CA GLU A 246 11.31 -23.82 17.60
C GLU A 246 10.36 -24.22 16.46
N ALA A 247 9.36 -23.39 16.17
CA ALA A 247 8.40 -23.63 15.10
C ALA A 247 9.03 -23.55 13.69
N ILE A 248 9.97 -22.61 13.47
CA ILE A 248 10.74 -22.50 12.22
C ILE A 248 11.61 -23.74 12.01
N ALA A 249 12.26 -24.24 13.08
CA ALA A 249 13.06 -25.45 13.03
C ALA A 249 12.19 -26.68 12.69
N ALA A 250 11.03 -26.83 13.33
CA ALA A 250 10.07 -27.89 13.00
C ALA A 250 9.58 -27.80 11.54
N ARG A 251 9.31 -26.59 11.04
CA ARG A 251 8.93 -26.35 9.63
C ARG A 251 10.07 -26.72 8.67
N ARG A 252 11.30 -26.35 8.99
CA ARG A 252 12.51 -26.73 8.23
C ARG A 252 12.62 -28.26 8.16
N ASP A 253 12.46 -28.94 9.29
CA ASP A 253 12.60 -30.40 9.36
C ASP A 253 11.48 -31.11 8.58
N ALA A 254 10.24 -30.60 8.64
CA ALA A 254 9.14 -31.09 7.81
C ALA A 254 9.44 -30.99 6.30
N TYR A 255 10.13 -29.93 5.84
CA TYR A 255 10.58 -29.82 4.45
C TYR A 255 11.68 -30.85 4.11
N LEU A 256 12.62 -31.09 5.02
CA LEU A 256 13.65 -32.12 4.84
C LEU A 256 13.02 -33.52 4.76
N GLU A 257 12.10 -33.86 5.67
CA GLU A 257 11.34 -35.11 5.68
C GLU A 257 10.47 -35.28 4.44
N ALA A 258 9.87 -34.19 3.95
CA ALA A 258 9.14 -34.21 2.70
C ALA A 258 10.07 -34.59 1.53
N GLY A 259 11.39 -34.44 1.65
CA GLY A 259 12.42 -34.89 0.70
C GLY A 259 13.14 -33.76 -0.04
N TRP A 260 13.10 -32.53 0.47
CA TRP A 260 13.83 -31.40 -0.12
C TRP A 260 15.33 -31.52 0.17
N ALA A 261 16.17 -31.30 -0.84
CA ALA A 261 17.62 -31.55 -0.73
C ALA A 261 18.33 -30.58 0.23
N GLN A 262 17.86 -29.34 0.34
CA GLN A 262 18.38 -28.35 1.28
C GLN A 262 17.29 -27.33 1.63
N VAL A 263 17.28 -26.91 2.90
CA VAL A 263 16.41 -25.84 3.42
C VAL A 263 17.28 -24.80 4.11
N ASN A 264 17.28 -23.57 3.61
CA ASN A 264 18.05 -22.46 4.15
C ASN A 264 17.12 -21.53 4.93
N VAL A 265 17.38 -21.38 6.22
CA VAL A 265 16.72 -20.34 7.03
C VAL A 265 17.62 -19.11 6.98
N LEU A 266 17.10 -17.99 6.46
CA LEU A 266 17.84 -16.73 6.40
C LEU A 266 17.83 -16.02 7.75
N GLU A 267 18.86 -15.20 7.98
CA GLU A 267 18.93 -14.38 9.19
C GLU A 267 17.74 -13.41 9.26
N PRO A 268 17.21 -13.11 10.46
CA PRO A 268 16.11 -12.17 10.62
C PRO A 268 16.39 -10.82 9.94
N GLY A 269 15.49 -10.39 9.05
CA GLY A 269 15.61 -9.17 8.26
C GLY A 269 16.26 -9.31 6.89
N GLN A 270 16.84 -10.47 6.56
CA GLN A 270 17.29 -10.74 5.20
C GLN A 270 16.11 -11.05 4.28
N TYR A 271 16.07 -10.35 3.14
CA TYR A 271 15.03 -10.52 2.14
C TYR A 271 15.42 -11.59 1.13
N PHE A 272 14.44 -12.40 0.73
CA PHE A 272 14.59 -13.28 -0.43
C PHE A 272 14.36 -12.47 -1.71
N HIS A 273 15.45 -12.13 -2.38
CA HIS A 273 15.40 -11.49 -3.69
C HIS A 273 15.17 -12.54 -4.77
N SER A 274 13.90 -12.75 -5.14
CA SER A 274 13.51 -13.75 -6.14
C SER A 274 14.17 -13.55 -7.50
N TRP A 275 14.58 -12.32 -7.84
CA TRP A 275 15.32 -12.01 -9.06
C TRP A 275 16.77 -12.53 -9.08
N ASP A 276 17.38 -12.81 -7.94
CA ASP A 276 18.72 -13.42 -7.85
C ASP A 276 18.68 -14.96 -7.90
N HIS A 277 17.48 -15.52 -7.97
CA HIS A 277 17.20 -16.94 -7.90
C HIS A 277 16.46 -17.42 -9.16
N GLU A 278 16.55 -18.72 -9.41
CA GLU A 278 15.86 -19.41 -10.48
C GLU A 278 14.93 -20.45 -9.88
N LYS A 279 13.70 -20.55 -10.42
CA LYS A 279 12.73 -21.52 -9.96
C LYS A 279 13.12 -22.91 -10.47
N THR A 280 13.43 -23.82 -9.56
CA THR A 280 13.91 -25.16 -9.85
C THR A 280 13.05 -26.18 -9.10
N PRO A 281 12.40 -27.13 -9.81
CA PRO A 281 11.64 -28.18 -9.15
C PRO A 281 12.52 -29.00 -8.20
N LYS A 282 11.91 -29.52 -7.15
CA LYS A 282 12.55 -30.42 -6.18
C LYS A 282 13.35 -31.58 -6.82
N LYS A 283 12.82 -32.18 -7.90
CA LYS A 283 13.49 -33.26 -8.65
C LYS A 283 14.81 -32.84 -9.32
N LYS A 284 14.99 -31.54 -9.57
CA LYS A 284 16.18 -30.93 -10.18
C LYS A 284 17.09 -30.22 -9.16
N GLY A 285 16.94 -30.56 -7.87
CA GLY A 285 17.79 -30.00 -6.80
C GLY A 285 17.36 -28.63 -6.28
N GLY A 286 16.12 -28.20 -6.55
CA GLY A 286 15.57 -26.99 -5.94
C GLY A 286 15.61 -27.02 -4.42
N LYS A 287 15.86 -25.87 -3.80
CA LYS A 287 15.97 -25.70 -2.34
C LYS A 287 14.77 -24.93 -1.81
N VAL A 288 14.55 -24.99 -0.51
CA VAL A 288 13.58 -24.14 0.20
C VAL A 288 14.32 -23.03 0.92
N VAL A 289 13.87 -21.79 0.79
CA VAL A 289 14.40 -20.64 1.54
C VAL A 289 13.32 -20.14 2.48
N ILE A 290 13.60 -20.10 3.79
CA ILE A 290 12.70 -19.57 4.80
C ILE A 290 13.21 -18.16 5.16
N THR A 291 12.40 -17.14 4.91
CA THR A 291 12.68 -15.75 5.32
C THR A 291 11.95 -15.42 6.60
N VAL A 292 12.62 -14.69 7.48
CA VAL A 292 12.07 -14.24 8.76
C VAL A 292 12.21 -12.72 8.83
N SER A 293 11.10 -11.99 8.96
CA SER A 293 11.15 -10.54 9.11
C SER A 293 11.51 -10.15 10.55
N HIS A 294 11.98 -8.92 10.77
CA HIS A 294 12.22 -8.41 12.14
C HIS A 294 10.96 -8.37 13.01
N ARG A 295 9.77 -8.44 12.39
CA ARG A 295 8.47 -8.44 13.07
C ARG A 295 7.92 -9.84 13.32
N GLY A 296 8.70 -10.88 13.02
CA GLY A 296 8.33 -12.28 13.27
C GLY A 296 7.54 -12.95 12.15
N GLU A 297 7.25 -12.24 11.04
CA GLU A 297 6.59 -12.85 9.87
C GLU A 297 7.55 -13.85 9.20
N VAL A 298 7.03 -15.02 8.84
CA VAL A 298 7.81 -16.08 8.21
C VAL A 298 7.18 -16.47 6.89
N GLU A 299 7.99 -16.48 5.84
CA GLU A 299 7.60 -16.95 4.50
C GLU A 299 8.52 -18.08 4.06
N CYS A 300 7.94 -19.08 3.38
CA CYS A 300 8.67 -20.22 2.84
C CYS A 300 8.64 -20.18 1.31
N HIS A 301 9.81 -20.03 0.71
CA HIS A 301 10.01 -19.97 -0.74
C HIS A 301 10.50 -21.33 -1.22
N GLU A 302 9.60 -22.13 -1.80
CA GLU A 302 9.91 -23.49 -2.25
C GLU A 302 10.41 -23.55 -3.69
N GLY A 303 11.44 -24.36 -3.95
CA GLY A 303 11.90 -24.68 -5.29
C GLY A 303 12.73 -23.58 -5.94
N TRP A 304 13.76 -23.11 -5.23
CA TRP A 304 14.65 -22.05 -5.71
C TRP A 304 16.12 -22.48 -5.62
N LEU A 305 16.91 -22.03 -6.58
CA LEU A 305 18.38 -22.06 -6.55
C LEU A 305 18.90 -20.66 -6.82
N SER A 306 20.00 -20.26 -6.18
CA SER A 306 20.66 -19.01 -6.60
C SER A 306 21.09 -19.14 -8.06
N ARG A 307 21.09 -18.05 -8.83
CA ARG A 307 21.49 -18.07 -10.25
C ARG A 307 22.90 -18.66 -10.45
N LYS A 308 23.79 -18.51 -9.47
CA LYS A 308 25.13 -19.12 -9.46
C LYS A 308 25.06 -20.65 -9.33
N GLU A 309 24.22 -21.17 -8.45
CA GLU A 309 24.03 -22.61 -8.25
C GLU A 309 23.26 -23.25 -9.41
N ALA A 310 22.22 -22.57 -9.93
CA ALA A 310 21.50 -23.02 -11.12
C ALA A 310 22.44 -23.09 -12.33
N ARG A 311 23.34 -22.11 -12.50
CA ARG A 311 24.39 -22.14 -13.54
C ARG A 311 25.36 -23.32 -13.35
N ARG A 312 25.76 -23.63 -12.10
CA ARG A 312 26.59 -24.81 -11.79
C ARG A 312 25.86 -26.13 -12.03
N ALA A 313 24.57 -26.22 -11.71
CA ALA A 313 23.76 -27.40 -11.98
C ALA A 313 23.64 -27.66 -13.49
N ARG A 314 23.44 -26.61 -14.30
CA ARG A 314 23.45 -26.69 -15.77
C ARG A 314 24.83 -27.05 -16.33
N ALA A 315 25.92 -26.55 -15.74
CA ALA A 315 27.28 -26.90 -16.14
C ALA A 315 27.65 -28.37 -15.82
N ASN A 316 27.14 -28.92 -14.72
CA ASN A 316 27.32 -30.33 -14.36
C ASN A 316 26.53 -31.29 -15.27
N GLU A 317 25.38 -30.89 -15.81
CA GLU A 317 24.67 -31.67 -16.86
C GLU A 317 25.39 -31.62 -18.22
N GLY A 318 26.29 -30.66 -18.42
CA GLY A 318 27.10 -30.46 -19.62
C GLY A 318 28.60 -30.60 -19.40
N GLY A 319 29.07 -31.63 -18.69
CA GLY A 319 30.47 -32.10 -18.74
C GLY A 319 31.59 -31.08 -18.52
N GLY A 320 31.34 -29.97 -17.82
CA GLY A 320 32.33 -28.92 -17.53
C GLY A 320 33.00 -29.12 -16.17
N GLU A 321 34.33 -28.99 -16.14
CA GLU A 321 35.20 -29.18 -14.97
C GLU A 321 34.72 -28.44 -13.71
N GLN A 322 34.81 -29.14 -12.57
CA GLN A 322 34.54 -28.58 -11.25
C GLN A 322 35.54 -27.46 -10.94
N GLU A 323 35.10 -26.20 -10.98
CA GLU A 323 35.87 -25.11 -10.38
C GLU A 323 35.93 -25.29 -8.85
N GLU A 324 37.07 -25.80 -8.38
CA GLU A 324 37.49 -25.76 -6.98
C GLU A 324 37.36 -24.33 -6.44
N GLN A 325 36.76 -24.18 -5.26
CA GLN A 325 36.80 -22.90 -4.55
C GLN A 325 38.25 -22.63 -4.14
N VAL A 326 38.95 -21.79 -4.92
CA VAL A 326 40.28 -21.29 -4.57
C VAL A 326 40.18 -20.60 -3.21
N ALA A 327 40.87 -21.15 -2.22
CA ALA A 327 40.95 -20.59 -0.87
C ALA A 327 41.47 -19.15 -0.95
N LYS A 328 40.78 -18.21 -0.29
CA LYS A 328 41.24 -16.81 -0.25
C LYS A 328 42.66 -16.76 0.31
N PRO A 329 43.61 -16.10 -0.38
CA PRO A 329 44.99 -16.06 0.08
C PRO A 329 45.06 -15.41 1.46
N SER A 330 45.77 -16.06 2.38
CA SER A 330 45.93 -15.62 3.78
C SER A 330 46.64 -14.27 3.90
N ARG A 331 47.32 -13.82 2.84
CA ARG A 331 47.93 -12.51 2.71
C ARG A 331 47.77 -11.99 1.27
N PRO A 332 46.82 -11.09 1.00
CA PRO A 332 46.66 -10.51 -0.33
C PRO A 332 47.86 -9.63 -0.70
N GLU A 333 48.22 -9.63 -1.98
CA GLU A 333 49.35 -8.86 -2.53
C GLU A 333 49.14 -7.34 -2.38
N LEU A 334 47.89 -6.89 -2.56
CA LEU A 334 47.47 -5.50 -2.40
C LEU A 334 46.53 -5.35 -1.22
N THR A 335 46.68 -4.24 -0.48
CA THR A 335 45.66 -3.81 0.48
C THR A 335 44.41 -3.34 -0.27
N GLY A 336 43.24 -3.40 0.36
CA GLY A 336 41.98 -2.93 -0.24
C GLY A 336 42.07 -1.49 -0.81
N PRO A 337 42.64 -0.51 -0.07
CA PRO A 337 42.85 0.84 -0.60
C PRO A 337 43.79 0.89 -1.81
N MET A 338 44.87 0.10 -1.81
CA MET A 338 45.79 0.04 -2.95
C MET A 338 45.14 -0.60 -4.17
N GLN A 339 44.31 -1.64 -4.00
CA GLN A 339 43.52 -2.23 -5.07
C GLN A 339 42.58 -1.19 -5.70
N ASN A 340 41.83 -0.45 -4.87
CA ASN A 340 40.94 0.61 -5.36
C ASN A 340 41.70 1.73 -6.09
N TYR A 341 42.88 2.13 -5.59
CA TYR A 341 43.75 3.08 -6.29
C TYR A 341 44.13 2.58 -7.69
N VAL A 342 44.57 1.32 -7.80
CA VAL A 342 44.92 0.70 -9.08
C VAL A 342 43.72 0.65 -10.02
N ASP A 343 42.56 0.21 -9.54
CA ASP A 343 41.34 0.07 -10.35
C ASP A 343 40.89 1.42 -10.93
N LEU A 344 40.88 2.49 -10.12
CA LEU A 344 40.48 3.83 -10.56
C LEU A 344 41.45 4.43 -11.60
N HIS A 345 42.76 4.24 -11.43
CA HIS A 345 43.74 4.72 -12.40
C HIS A 345 43.65 3.96 -13.73
N ARG A 346 43.50 2.63 -13.68
CA ARG A 346 43.31 1.80 -14.89
C ARG A 346 42.03 2.19 -15.63
N HIS A 347 40.94 2.42 -14.89
CA HIS A 347 39.69 2.91 -15.43
C HIS A 347 39.84 4.27 -16.15
N ALA A 348 40.54 5.23 -15.56
CA ALA A 348 40.79 6.54 -16.18
C ALA A 348 41.57 6.42 -17.51
N ALA A 349 42.60 5.56 -17.55
CA ALA A 349 43.37 5.31 -18.76
C ALA A 349 42.53 4.67 -19.88
N VAL A 350 41.77 3.62 -19.55
CA VAL A 350 40.91 2.92 -20.52
C VAL A 350 39.83 3.83 -21.08
N ARG A 351 39.19 4.65 -20.23
CA ARG A 351 38.17 5.61 -20.68
C ARG A 351 38.71 6.63 -21.65
N THR A 352 39.94 7.10 -21.43
CA THR A 352 40.59 8.07 -22.33
C THR A 352 40.86 7.42 -23.68
N ALA A 353 41.47 6.23 -23.70
CA ALA A 353 41.76 5.51 -24.93
C ALA A 353 40.49 5.15 -25.73
N LEU A 354 39.38 4.82 -25.05
CA LEU A 354 38.12 4.47 -25.71
C LEU A 354 37.56 5.60 -26.57
N LEU A 355 37.83 6.87 -26.22
CA LEU A 355 37.36 8.03 -26.99
C LEU A 355 37.91 8.04 -28.42
N ASP A 356 39.09 7.46 -28.64
CA ASP A 356 39.72 7.36 -29.96
C ASP A 356 39.25 6.11 -30.76
N HIS A 357 38.37 5.28 -30.17
CA HIS A 357 37.91 4.02 -30.76
C HIS A 357 36.37 3.90 -30.79
N PRO A 358 35.67 4.76 -31.57
CA PRO A 358 34.20 4.79 -31.60
C PRO A 358 33.54 3.47 -32.05
N ALA A 359 34.19 2.72 -32.96
CA ALA A 359 33.69 1.41 -33.39
C ALA A 359 33.69 0.35 -32.26
N ILE A 360 34.69 0.41 -31.38
CA ILE A 360 34.76 -0.44 -30.17
C ILE A 360 33.76 0.07 -29.13
N ALA A 361 33.59 1.40 -29.00
CA ALA A 361 32.59 1.98 -28.11
C ALA A 361 31.16 1.55 -28.49
N LEU A 362 30.83 1.51 -29.79
CA LEU A 362 29.53 0.99 -30.27
C LEU A 362 29.35 -0.47 -29.88
N ARG A 363 30.34 -1.33 -30.12
CA ARG A 363 30.30 -2.75 -29.73
C ARG A 363 30.19 -2.94 -28.22
N LEU A 364 30.86 -2.11 -27.43
CA LEU A 364 30.73 -2.13 -25.97
C LEU A 364 29.34 -1.68 -25.51
N MET A 365 28.74 -0.67 -26.15
CA MET A 365 27.36 -0.27 -25.89
C MET A 365 26.39 -1.42 -26.19
N VAL A 366 26.55 -2.10 -27.33
CA VAL A 366 25.74 -3.28 -27.70
C VAL A 366 25.94 -4.41 -26.68
N ALA A 367 27.19 -4.67 -26.28
CA ALA A 367 27.50 -5.69 -25.27
C ALA A 367 26.83 -5.39 -23.92
N HIS A 368 26.82 -4.12 -23.51
CA HIS A 368 26.11 -3.67 -22.31
C HIS A 368 24.59 -3.84 -22.42
N ALA A 369 24.00 -3.56 -23.58
CA ALA A 369 22.57 -3.76 -23.77
C ALA A 369 22.18 -5.25 -23.74
N ILE A 370 23.07 -6.13 -24.19
CA ILE A 370 22.90 -7.60 -24.15
C ILE A 370 23.10 -8.15 -22.73
N ALA A 371 24.27 -7.93 -22.15
CA ALA A 371 24.69 -8.58 -20.90
C ALA A 371 24.32 -7.79 -19.63
N GLY A 372 24.00 -6.51 -19.77
CA GLY A 372 23.90 -5.55 -18.67
C GLY A 372 25.27 -5.10 -18.15
N SER A 373 25.25 -4.21 -17.16
CA SER A 373 26.40 -3.90 -16.30
C SER A 373 25.95 -3.47 -14.90
N SER A 374 26.92 -3.25 -14.00
CA SER A 374 26.66 -2.75 -12.66
C SER A 374 26.08 -1.33 -12.61
N LEU A 375 26.28 -0.51 -13.64
CA LEU A 375 25.84 0.89 -13.68
C LEU A 375 24.75 1.17 -14.72
N TRP A 376 24.47 0.22 -15.60
CA TRP A 376 23.51 0.37 -16.68
C TRP A 376 22.86 -0.97 -17.00
N GLN A 377 21.53 -0.98 -17.05
CA GLN A 377 20.73 -2.15 -17.42
C GLN A 377 19.75 -1.77 -18.51
N VAL A 378 19.56 -2.70 -19.45
CA VAL A 378 18.56 -2.64 -20.51
C VAL A 378 17.60 -3.80 -20.30
N ARG A 379 16.30 -3.55 -20.43
CA ARG A 379 15.25 -4.54 -20.19
C ARG A 379 14.46 -4.75 -21.47
N CYS A 380 14.18 -6.01 -21.79
CA CYS A 380 13.25 -6.33 -22.86
C CYS A 380 11.83 -5.91 -22.46
N GLU A 381 11.04 -5.47 -23.45
CA GLU A 381 9.61 -5.26 -23.28
C GLU A 381 8.95 -6.62 -22.99
N PRO A 382 8.36 -6.82 -21.80
CA PRO A 382 7.81 -8.12 -21.42
C PRO A 382 6.56 -8.52 -22.22
N GLN A 383 6.01 -7.62 -23.05
CA GLN A 383 4.80 -7.85 -23.87
C GLN A 383 3.63 -8.41 -23.03
N ARG A 384 3.37 -7.83 -21.85
CA ARG A 384 2.37 -8.35 -20.92
C ARG A 384 0.95 -8.22 -21.50
N ALA A 385 0.38 -9.34 -21.89
CA ALA A 385 -1.03 -9.43 -22.26
C ALA A 385 -1.94 -9.31 -21.02
N ALA A 386 -3.10 -8.67 -21.18
CA ALA A 386 -4.08 -8.52 -20.10
C ALA A 386 -4.77 -9.84 -19.72
N ASN A 387 -4.78 -10.82 -20.62
CA ASN A 387 -5.32 -12.17 -20.42
C ASN A 387 -4.69 -13.16 -21.42
N GLU A 388 -4.91 -14.46 -21.19
CA GLU A 388 -4.35 -15.53 -22.01
C GLU A 388 -4.80 -15.46 -23.48
N THR A 389 -6.04 -15.05 -23.75
CA THR A 389 -6.58 -14.92 -25.11
C THR A 389 -5.79 -13.89 -25.93
N VAL A 390 -5.49 -12.74 -25.33
CA VAL A 390 -4.65 -11.71 -25.95
C VAL A 390 -3.22 -12.21 -26.12
N GLY A 391 -2.68 -12.93 -25.13
CA GLY A 391 -1.34 -13.52 -25.23
C GLY A 391 -1.20 -14.51 -26.39
N ALA A 392 -2.18 -15.41 -26.55
CA ALA A 392 -2.21 -16.38 -27.64
C ALA A 392 -2.36 -15.69 -29.01
N SER A 393 -3.18 -14.65 -29.10
CA SER A 393 -3.35 -13.83 -30.31
C SER A 393 -2.03 -13.19 -30.75
N VAL A 394 -1.32 -12.54 -29.83
CA VAL A 394 -0.01 -11.91 -30.11
C VAL A 394 1.03 -12.98 -30.49
N ALA A 395 1.10 -14.10 -29.76
CA ALA A 395 2.04 -15.17 -30.06
C ALA A 395 1.82 -15.82 -31.45
N ALA A 396 0.58 -15.86 -31.93
CA ALA A 396 0.23 -16.36 -33.26
C ALA A 396 0.36 -15.30 -34.37
N CYS A 397 0.74 -14.06 -34.02
CA CYS A 397 0.85 -12.96 -34.97
C CYS A 397 2.00 -13.19 -35.97
N LYS A 398 1.77 -12.83 -37.24
CA LYS A 398 2.77 -12.99 -38.32
C LYS A 398 4.05 -12.19 -38.04
N ALA A 399 3.92 -11.01 -37.44
CA ALA A 399 5.06 -10.17 -37.08
C ALA A 399 5.98 -10.84 -36.04
N GLU A 400 5.40 -11.47 -35.02
CA GLU A 400 6.17 -12.17 -33.98
C GLU A 400 6.90 -13.38 -34.56
N ALA A 401 6.26 -14.14 -35.43
CA ALA A 401 6.90 -15.27 -36.11
C ALA A 401 8.11 -14.83 -36.97
N ALA A 402 7.95 -13.76 -37.75
CA ALA A 402 9.02 -13.22 -38.58
C ALA A 402 10.16 -12.60 -37.75
N PHE A 403 9.84 -11.98 -36.60
CA PHE A 403 10.83 -11.45 -35.68
C PHE A 403 11.65 -12.57 -35.01
N ALA A 404 10.99 -13.64 -34.56
CA ALA A 404 11.63 -14.80 -33.95
C ALA A 404 12.64 -15.48 -34.90
N GLU A 405 12.36 -15.52 -36.20
CA GLU A 405 13.31 -16.03 -37.21
C GLU A 405 14.59 -15.20 -37.24
N LYS A 406 14.49 -13.88 -37.35
CA LYS A 406 15.66 -12.98 -37.35
C LYS A 406 16.42 -13.02 -36.02
N ARG A 407 15.70 -13.18 -34.91
CA ARG A 407 16.30 -13.31 -33.57
C ARG A 407 17.19 -14.55 -33.49
N ARG A 408 16.73 -15.70 -34.01
CA ARG A 408 17.51 -16.95 -34.05
C ARG A 408 18.81 -16.80 -34.83
N GLU A 409 18.79 -16.11 -35.96
CA GLU A 409 20.01 -15.81 -36.72
C GLU A 409 21.04 -15.02 -35.89
N VAL A 410 20.58 -14.04 -35.12
CA VAL A 410 21.45 -13.23 -34.26
C VAL A 410 21.97 -14.02 -33.05
N LEU A 411 21.15 -14.86 -32.44
CA LEU A 411 21.59 -15.74 -31.35
C LEU A 411 22.68 -16.72 -31.81
N ALA A 412 22.56 -17.24 -33.04
CA ALA A 412 23.57 -18.08 -33.65
C ALA A 412 24.90 -17.32 -33.85
N LEU A 413 24.86 -16.06 -34.32
CA LEU A 413 26.06 -15.21 -34.43
C LEU A 413 26.76 -14.98 -33.08
N LEU A 414 25.98 -14.87 -32.01
CA LEU A 414 26.49 -14.71 -30.65
C LEU A 414 26.90 -16.03 -29.99
N GLY A 415 26.75 -17.17 -30.67
CA GLY A 415 27.08 -18.50 -30.15
C GLY A 415 26.36 -18.79 -28.83
N GLN A 416 25.07 -18.46 -28.75
CA GLN A 416 24.22 -18.81 -27.61
C GLN A 416 23.48 -20.13 -27.90
N PRO A 417 23.42 -21.07 -26.93
CA PRO A 417 22.82 -22.39 -27.13
C PRO A 417 21.29 -22.42 -27.01
N ASP A 418 20.68 -21.36 -26.49
CA ASP A 418 19.22 -21.22 -26.37
C ASP A 418 18.71 -20.37 -27.55
N GLU A 419 18.28 -21.03 -28.62
CA GLU A 419 17.83 -20.36 -29.85
C GLU A 419 16.50 -19.61 -29.67
N ASP A 420 15.74 -19.88 -28.60
CA ASP A 420 14.41 -19.30 -28.40
C ASP A 420 14.39 -18.12 -27.42
N GLY A 421 15.51 -17.84 -26.74
CA GLY A 421 15.66 -16.75 -25.77
C GLY A 421 15.66 -15.33 -26.38
N ALA A 422 15.62 -14.31 -25.52
CA ALA A 422 15.85 -12.92 -25.92
C ALA A 422 17.35 -12.64 -26.08
N VAL A 423 17.70 -11.72 -26.98
CA VAL A 423 19.10 -11.29 -27.16
C VAL A 423 19.52 -10.33 -26.04
N ALA A 424 18.62 -9.45 -25.58
CA ALA A 424 18.86 -8.52 -24.48
C ALA A 424 18.35 -9.04 -23.12
N GLY A 425 18.67 -8.32 -22.03
CA GLY A 425 18.11 -8.59 -20.69
C GLY A 425 19.05 -9.31 -19.69
N GLY A 426 20.36 -9.28 -19.92
CA GLY A 426 21.35 -9.76 -18.95
C GLY A 426 21.40 -8.94 -17.65
N ASN A 427 22.00 -9.52 -16.59
CA ASN A 427 21.95 -8.97 -15.23
C ASN A 427 23.24 -8.24 -14.79
N GLY A 428 24.13 -7.91 -15.72
CA GLY A 428 25.31 -7.08 -15.44
C GLY A 428 26.53 -7.78 -14.87
N ASP A 429 26.70 -9.07 -15.18
CA ASP A 429 27.93 -9.81 -14.86
C ASP A 429 29.11 -9.31 -15.71
N ALA A 430 30.19 -8.86 -15.05
CA ALA A 430 31.35 -8.27 -15.73
C ALA A 430 32.05 -9.27 -16.67
N PHE A 431 32.07 -10.55 -16.30
CA PHE A 431 32.63 -11.59 -17.15
C PHE A 431 31.76 -11.86 -18.38
N ALA A 432 30.44 -11.96 -18.21
CA ALA A 432 29.50 -12.06 -19.33
C ALA A 432 29.61 -10.86 -20.29
N LEU A 433 29.69 -9.63 -19.77
CA LEU A 433 29.88 -8.43 -20.57
C LEU A 433 31.16 -8.50 -21.41
N ALA A 434 32.30 -8.84 -20.79
CA ALA A 434 33.58 -8.99 -21.48
C ALA A 434 33.51 -10.10 -22.55
N SER A 435 32.82 -11.19 -22.26
CA SER A 435 32.63 -12.32 -23.19
C SER A 435 31.81 -11.92 -24.42
N VAL A 436 30.72 -11.15 -24.23
CA VAL A 436 29.92 -10.63 -25.34
C VAL A 436 30.72 -9.61 -26.15
N LEU A 437 31.42 -8.68 -25.49
CA LEU A 437 32.27 -7.71 -26.18
C LEU A 437 33.31 -8.40 -27.07
N ALA A 438 34.00 -9.42 -26.54
CA ALA A 438 35.00 -10.17 -27.31
C ALA A 438 34.40 -10.78 -28.59
N LYS A 439 33.17 -11.32 -28.50
CA LYS A 439 32.44 -11.83 -29.67
C LYS A 439 32.12 -10.71 -30.66
N LEU A 440 31.54 -9.60 -30.20
CA LEU A 440 31.16 -8.47 -31.08
C LEU A 440 32.37 -7.81 -31.76
N VAL A 441 33.52 -7.77 -31.10
CA VAL A 441 34.77 -7.27 -31.70
C VAL A 441 35.25 -8.17 -32.84
N ALA A 442 34.96 -9.47 -32.79
CA ALA A 442 35.30 -10.41 -33.87
C ALA A 442 34.30 -10.39 -35.05
N LEU A 443 33.12 -9.76 -34.89
CA LEU A 443 32.09 -9.68 -35.93
C LEU A 443 32.33 -8.51 -36.91
N SER A 444 31.83 -8.69 -38.13
CA SER A 444 31.75 -7.63 -39.15
C SER A 444 30.86 -6.48 -38.67
N ASP A 445 31.04 -5.28 -39.24
CA ASP A 445 30.20 -4.14 -38.89
C ASP A 445 28.72 -4.40 -39.24
N ASP A 446 28.45 -5.06 -40.37
CA ASP A 446 27.08 -5.42 -40.77
C ASP A 446 26.42 -6.36 -39.77
N ASP A 447 27.14 -7.38 -39.27
CA ASP A 447 26.62 -8.30 -38.26
C ASP A 447 26.41 -7.61 -36.91
N VAL A 448 27.29 -6.68 -36.52
CA VAL A 448 27.10 -5.87 -35.30
C VAL A 448 25.86 -4.99 -35.43
N LEU A 449 25.60 -4.40 -36.61
CA LEU A 449 24.40 -3.61 -36.85
C LEU A 449 23.13 -4.46 -36.86
N ARG A 450 23.19 -5.71 -37.35
CA ARG A 450 22.07 -6.67 -37.23
C ARG A 450 21.78 -7.02 -35.78
N VAL A 451 22.82 -7.27 -34.98
CA VAL A 451 22.69 -7.52 -33.53
C VAL A 451 22.08 -6.31 -32.84
N LEU A 452 22.60 -5.11 -33.11
CA LEU A 452 22.07 -3.85 -32.57
C LEU A 452 20.59 -3.66 -32.90
N ALA A 453 20.18 -3.94 -34.14
CA ALA A 453 18.79 -3.79 -34.57
C ALA A 453 17.84 -4.71 -33.78
N ILE A 454 18.23 -5.98 -33.52
CA ILE A 454 17.43 -6.89 -32.70
C ILE A 454 17.37 -6.41 -31.25
N VAL A 455 18.50 -6.02 -30.66
CA VAL A 455 18.55 -5.49 -29.29
C VAL A 455 17.63 -4.27 -29.15
N MET A 456 17.68 -3.34 -30.11
CA MET A 456 16.79 -2.17 -30.08
C MET A 456 15.32 -2.59 -30.23
N ALA A 457 15.00 -3.53 -31.12
CA ALA A 457 13.63 -3.99 -31.31
C ALA A 457 13.02 -4.67 -30.06
N GLU A 458 13.79 -5.51 -29.35
CA GLU A 458 13.33 -6.18 -28.13
C GLU A 458 13.11 -5.24 -26.94
N THR A 459 13.70 -4.04 -26.99
CA THR A 459 13.75 -3.10 -25.87
C THR A 459 12.82 -1.88 -26.06
N LEU A 460 12.10 -1.83 -27.18
CA LEU A 460 11.08 -0.81 -27.44
C LEU A 460 9.85 -1.02 -26.54
N GLU A 461 9.54 0.00 -25.73
CA GLU A 461 8.36 -0.01 -24.85
C GLU A 461 7.06 -0.02 -25.66
N ALA A 462 6.17 -0.97 -25.36
CA ALA A 462 4.88 -1.10 -26.02
C ALA A 462 3.95 0.08 -25.69
N GLY A 463 3.26 0.61 -26.70
CA GLY A 463 2.33 1.73 -26.53
C GLY A 463 3.00 3.08 -26.23
N SER A 464 4.30 3.19 -26.50
CA SER A 464 5.07 4.43 -26.39
C SER A 464 4.95 5.30 -27.66
N ALA A 465 5.30 6.58 -27.54
CA ALA A 465 5.33 7.48 -28.70
C ALA A 465 6.43 7.13 -29.71
N VAL A 466 7.48 6.42 -29.28
CA VAL A 466 8.55 5.95 -30.18
C VAL A 466 8.03 4.89 -31.14
N ILE A 467 7.17 3.97 -30.68
CA ILE A 467 6.52 2.99 -31.56
C ILE A 467 5.70 3.69 -32.64
N GLU A 468 4.90 4.69 -32.27
CA GLU A 468 4.11 5.45 -33.24
C GLU A 468 5.01 6.21 -34.23
N ALA A 469 6.06 6.86 -33.74
CA ALA A 469 7.03 7.55 -34.58
C ALA A 469 7.69 6.59 -35.59
N LEU A 470 8.20 5.45 -35.14
CA LEU A 470 8.85 4.45 -35.98
C LEU A 470 7.87 3.80 -36.96
N GLY A 471 6.68 3.43 -36.51
CA GLY A 471 5.65 2.83 -37.37
C GLY A 471 5.28 3.73 -38.55
N ASN A 472 5.11 5.03 -38.29
CA ASN A 472 4.86 6.02 -39.33
C ASN A 472 6.11 6.27 -40.20
N HIS A 473 7.28 6.46 -39.60
CA HIS A 473 8.51 6.78 -40.33
C HIS A 473 8.98 5.64 -41.25
N LEU A 474 8.86 4.40 -40.79
CA LEU A 474 9.21 3.19 -41.54
C LEU A 474 8.11 2.76 -42.51
N ASN A 475 6.97 3.45 -42.54
CA ASN A 475 5.78 3.11 -43.34
C ASN A 475 5.34 1.66 -43.13
N VAL A 476 5.21 1.23 -41.88
CA VAL A 476 4.86 -0.15 -41.52
C VAL A 476 3.47 -0.50 -42.07
N ASP A 477 3.42 -1.53 -42.94
CA ASP A 477 2.16 -2.08 -43.44
C ASP A 477 1.58 -3.11 -42.46
N MET A 478 0.62 -2.67 -41.65
CA MET A 478 -0.03 -3.52 -40.68
C MET A 478 -0.89 -4.64 -41.30
N SER A 479 -1.25 -4.57 -42.58
CA SER A 479 -2.03 -5.63 -43.24
C SER A 479 -1.19 -6.86 -43.56
N ALA A 480 0.12 -6.68 -43.74
CA ALA A 480 1.08 -7.77 -43.85
C ALA A 480 1.37 -8.44 -42.49
N CYS A 481 1.27 -7.65 -41.41
CA CYS A 481 1.68 -8.05 -40.06
C CYS A 481 0.54 -8.56 -39.18
N TRP A 482 -0.70 -8.12 -39.42
CA TRP A 482 -1.86 -8.39 -38.56
C TRP A 482 -3.09 -8.80 -39.37
N GLN A 483 -3.97 -9.57 -38.73
CA GLN A 483 -5.30 -9.88 -39.23
C GLN A 483 -6.28 -10.00 -38.06
N ALA A 484 -7.57 -9.72 -38.30
CA ALA A 484 -8.59 -9.87 -37.28
C ALA A 484 -8.77 -11.35 -36.92
N ASP A 485 -8.70 -11.65 -35.62
CA ASP A 485 -8.84 -12.99 -35.06
C ASP A 485 -9.96 -13.06 -34.02
N ASP A 486 -10.12 -14.22 -33.38
CA ASP A 486 -11.17 -14.41 -32.38
C ASP A 486 -11.02 -13.48 -31.18
N ALA A 487 -9.78 -13.27 -30.71
CA ALA A 487 -9.48 -12.38 -29.60
C ALA A 487 -9.94 -10.95 -29.86
N PHE A 488 -9.65 -10.41 -31.06
CA PHE A 488 -10.12 -9.09 -31.48
C PHE A 488 -11.65 -8.98 -31.38
N PHE A 489 -12.37 -9.95 -31.95
CA PHE A 489 -13.84 -9.93 -31.95
C PHE A 489 -14.43 -10.11 -30.55
N GLU A 490 -13.83 -10.91 -29.67
CA GLU A 490 -14.29 -11.06 -28.29
C GLU A 490 -14.19 -9.75 -27.49
N LEU A 491 -13.10 -9.01 -27.70
CA LEU A 491 -12.83 -7.75 -27.01
C LEU A 491 -13.65 -6.56 -27.55
N LEU A 492 -14.11 -6.62 -28.80
CA LEU A 492 -14.95 -5.57 -29.41
C LEU A 492 -16.35 -5.52 -28.77
N ARG A 493 -16.56 -4.79 -27.67
CA ARG A 493 -17.85 -4.80 -26.96
C ARG A 493 -18.78 -3.62 -27.28
N ASP A 494 -18.22 -2.51 -27.78
CA ASP A 494 -18.99 -1.32 -28.09
C ASP A 494 -19.74 -1.48 -29.43
N ARG A 495 -21.08 -1.35 -29.37
CA ARG A 495 -21.98 -1.49 -30.52
C ARG A 495 -21.82 -0.37 -31.53
N GLU A 496 -21.57 0.87 -31.10
CA GLU A 496 -21.36 1.99 -32.02
C GLU A 496 -20.08 1.77 -32.81
N ILE A 497 -19.01 1.36 -32.14
CA ILE A 497 -17.72 1.11 -32.79
C ILE A 497 -17.81 -0.09 -33.75
N ALA A 498 -18.46 -1.19 -33.34
CA ALA A 498 -18.68 -2.32 -34.23
C ALA A 498 -19.48 -1.94 -35.48
N ASN A 499 -20.46 -1.05 -35.36
CA ASN A 499 -21.21 -0.55 -36.50
C ASN A 499 -20.37 0.35 -37.42
N LEU A 500 -19.48 1.19 -36.86
CA LEU A 500 -18.54 2.00 -37.65
C LEU A 500 -17.51 1.13 -38.39
N MET A 501 -17.02 0.04 -37.77
CA MET A 501 -16.18 -0.94 -38.43
C MET A 501 -16.93 -1.68 -39.54
N LEU A 502 -18.21 -1.99 -39.32
CA LEU A 502 -19.07 -2.57 -40.36
C LEU A 502 -19.25 -1.59 -41.54
N ALA A 503 -19.31 -0.28 -41.29
CA ALA A 503 -19.34 0.72 -42.36
C ALA A 503 -18.04 0.75 -43.16
N ASP A 504 -16.88 0.59 -42.51
CA ASP A 504 -15.58 0.53 -43.17
C ASP A 504 -15.45 -0.70 -44.10
N ILE A 505 -16.11 -1.82 -43.78
CA ILE A 505 -16.02 -3.09 -44.54
C ILE A 505 -17.14 -3.25 -45.56
N GLY A 506 -18.39 -3.15 -45.10
CA GLY A 506 -19.59 -3.42 -45.89
C GLY A 506 -20.27 -2.17 -46.47
N GLY A 507 -19.71 -0.98 -46.20
CA GLY A 507 -20.26 0.29 -46.63
C GLY A 507 -21.42 0.79 -45.76
N LYS A 508 -21.76 2.07 -45.96
CA LYS A 508 -22.79 2.79 -45.20
C LYS A 508 -24.18 2.10 -45.21
N PRO A 509 -24.72 1.60 -46.33
CA PRO A 509 -26.05 0.98 -46.34
C PRO A 509 -26.15 -0.26 -45.44
N VAL A 510 -25.09 -1.06 -45.39
CA VAL A 510 -25.03 -2.27 -44.55
C VAL A 510 -24.94 -1.88 -43.08
N ALA A 511 -24.16 -0.85 -42.74
CA ALA A 511 -24.07 -0.36 -41.38
C ALA A 511 -25.40 0.24 -40.89
N ASP A 512 -26.03 1.11 -41.67
CA ASP A 512 -27.30 1.76 -41.33
C ASP A 512 -28.42 0.72 -41.11
N GLY A 513 -28.48 -0.32 -41.96
CA GLY A 513 -29.43 -1.43 -41.83
C GLY A 513 -29.23 -2.31 -40.60
N ASN A 514 -28.05 -2.26 -39.95
CA ASN A 514 -27.71 -3.07 -38.79
C ASN A 514 -27.42 -2.23 -37.53
N VAL A 515 -27.76 -0.93 -37.53
CA VAL A 515 -27.46 -0.03 -36.41
C VAL A 515 -28.17 -0.43 -35.11
N SER A 516 -29.41 -0.92 -35.22
CA SER A 516 -30.21 -1.40 -34.07
C SER A 516 -29.84 -2.81 -33.61
N GLU A 517 -29.07 -3.56 -34.40
CA GLU A 517 -28.71 -4.94 -34.09
C GLU A 517 -27.76 -5.05 -32.90
N LYS A 518 -27.77 -6.22 -32.25
CA LYS A 518 -26.82 -6.51 -31.16
C LYS A 518 -25.39 -6.54 -31.70
N VAL A 519 -24.42 -6.14 -30.87
CA VAL A 519 -22.98 -6.17 -31.24
C VAL A 519 -22.54 -7.56 -31.73
N LYS A 520 -23.10 -8.65 -31.16
CA LYS A 520 -22.84 -10.03 -31.60
C LYS A 520 -23.23 -10.25 -33.08
N THR A 521 -24.38 -9.72 -33.50
CA THR A 521 -24.83 -9.79 -34.90
C THR A 521 -23.88 -9.01 -35.80
N GLN A 522 -23.51 -7.79 -35.41
CA GLN A 522 -22.60 -6.95 -36.20
C GLN A 522 -21.21 -7.58 -36.36
N LYS A 523 -20.64 -8.18 -35.30
CA LYS A 523 -19.39 -8.96 -35.38
C LYS A 523 -19.48 -10.12 -36.36
N LYS A 524 -20.61 -10.85 -36.35
CA LYS A 524 -20.83 -11.96 -37.27
C LYS A 524 -20.82 -11.47 -38.72
N ILE A 525 -21.49 -10.36 -38.99
CA ILE A 525 -21.52 -9.75 -40.33
C ILE A 525 -20.12 -9.34 -40.77
N ILE A 526 -19.32 -8.74 -39.87
CA ILE A 526 -17.92 -8.40 -40.17
C ILE A 526 -17.12 -9.67 -40.53
N ARG A 527 -17.25 -10.75 -39.74
CA ARG A 527 -16.59 -12.04 -40.04
C ARG A 527 -17.02 -12.60 -41.39
N ASP A 528 -18.31 -12.52 -41.72
CA ASP A 528 -18.84 -12.99 -42.99
C ASP A 528 -18.18 -12.26 -44.17
N PHE A 529 -17.93 -10.94 -44.07
CA PHE A 529 -17.18 -10.19 -45.09
C PHE A 529 -15.71 -10.61 -45.16
N LEU A 530 -15.04 -10.87 -44.03
CA LEU A 530 -13.63 -11.31 -44.04
C LEU A 530 -13.47 -12.73 -44.61
N ALA A 531 -14.48 -13.59 -44.42
CA ALA A 531 -14.48 -14.96 -44.92
C ALA A 531 -15.03 -15.09 -46.36
N GLY A 532 -15.81 -14.11 -46.84
CA GLY A 532 -16.56 -14.23 -48.10
C GLY A 532 -17.77 -15.17 -47.98
N GLU A 533 -18.39 -15.21 -46.81
CA GLU A 533 -19.49 -16.13 -46.47
C GLU A 533 -20.85 -15.41 -46.47
N ASN A 534 -21.93 -16.19 -46.42
CA ASN A 534 -23.30 -15.69 -46.27
C ASN A 534 -23.70 -14.66 -47.38
N GLY A 535 -23.21 -14.88 -48.60
CA GLY A 535 -23.54 -14.06 -49.78
C GLY A 535 -22.80 -12.71 -49.84
N ARG A 536 -21.73 -12.53 -49.06
CA ARG A 536 -20.93 -11.30 -49.03
C ARG A 536 -19.64 -11.47 -49.82
N GLU A 537 -19.23 -10.41 -50.50
CA GLU A 537 -17.94 -10.35 -51.18
C GLU A 537 -16.81 -10.34 -50.15
N LYS A 538 -15.77 -11.16 -50.40
CA LYS A 538 -14.65 -11.28 -49.49
C LYS A 538 -13.83 -9.99 -49.47
N VAL A 539 -13.57 -9.46 -48.28
CA VAL A 539 -12.68 -8.30 -48.09
C VAL A 539 -11.35 -8.78 -47.52
N ASP A 540 -10.32 -8.79 -48.37
CA ASP A 540 -8.96 -9.11 -47.97
C ASP A 540 -8.24 -7.88 -47.36
N ALA A 541 -7.26 -8.13 -46.49
CA ALA A 541 -6.37 -7.10 -45.92
C ALA A 541 -7.07 -5.93 -45.20
N TRP A 542 -8.31 -6.11 -44.72
CA TRP A 542 -8.98 -5.08 -43.94
C TRP A 542 -8.24 -4.79 -42.63
N LEU A 543 -8.08 -3.50 -42.34
CA LEU A 543 -7.55 -2.99 -41.08
C LEU A 543 -8.54 -2.06 -40.40
N PRO A 544 -8.87 -2.28 -39.11
CA PRO A 544 -9.56 -1.27 -38.33
C PRO A 544 -8.67 -0.03 -38.21
N ARG A 545 -9.29 1.15 -38.09
CA ARG A 545 -8.60 2.45 -37.96
C ARG A 545 -7.57 2.49 -36.83
N TRP A 546 -7.77 1.69 -35.79
CA TRP A 546 -6.85 1.53 -34.66
C TRP A 546 -5.51 0.89 -35.01
N MET A 547 -5.48 0.02 -36.03
CA MET A 547 -4.29 -0.75 -36.42
C MET A 547 -3.53 -0.08 -37.57
N LYS A 548 -3.91 1.12 -38.00
CA LYS A 548 -3.20 1.85 -39.07
C LYS A 548 -2.07 2.67 -38.48
N PHE A 549 -1.05 2.96 -39.28
CA PHE A 549 -0.12 4.06 -39.03
C PHE A 549 -0.41 5.18 -40.05
N PRO A 550 -0.81 6.39 -39.62
CA PRO A 550 -1.10 6.78 -38.23
C PRO A 550 -2.41 6.17 -37.72
N ALA A 551 -2.45 5.86 -36.42
CA ALA A 551 -3.64 5.32 -35.79
C ALA A 551 -4.76 6.37 -35.74
N GLN A 552 -6.00 5.95 -35.99
CA GLN A 552 -7.17 6.83 -36.04
C GLN A 552 -8.29 6.34 -35.12
N SER A 553 -8.94 7.29 -34.45
CA SER A 553 -10.12 7.02 -33.62
C SER A 553 -11.37 6.82 -34.47
N TYR A 554 -12.27 5.93 -34.01
CA TYR A 554 -13.61 5.79 -34.57
C TYR A 554 -14.58 6.85 -34.04
N THR A 555 -14.36 7.36 -32.82
CA THR A 555 -15.25 8.33 -32.16
C THR A 555 -14.43 9.48 -31.56
N ASN A 556 -15.12 10.58 -31.22
CA ASN A 556 -14.52 11.74 -30.56
C ASN A 556 -14.51 11.65 -29.03
N ARG A 557 -14.80 10.47 -28.45
CA ARG A 557 -14.93 10.28 -27.00
C ARG A 557 -13.58 10.33 -26.26
N GLY A 558 -12.46 10.24 -26.97
CA GLY A 558 -11.11 10.17 -26.40
C GLY A 558 -10.79 8.80 -25.78
N GLY A 559 -9.64 8.72 -25.09
CA GLY A 559 -9.20 7.50 -24.39
C GLY A 559 -8.44 6.50 -25.25
N PHE A 560 -8.16 6.81 -26.52
CA PHE A 560 -7.34 5.98 -27.40
C PHE A 560 -5.87 6.40 -27.31
N ARG A 561 -5.18 5.85 -26.30
CA ARG A 561 -3.79 6.21 -25.96
C ARG A 561 -2.83 6.17 -27.15
N THR A 562 -2.95 5.19 -28.04
CA THR A 562 -2.09 5.06 -29.24
C THR A 562 -2.16 6.30 -30.13
N ALA A 563 -3.37 6.79 -30.44
CA ALA A 563 -3.53 8.03 -31.21
C ALA A 563 -3.00 9.26 -30.44
N ASP A 564 -3.18 9.28 -29.11
CA ASP A 564 -2.64 10.36 -28.26
C ASP A 564 -1.10 10.38 -28.29
N GLN A 565 -0.45 9.21 -28.33
CA GLN A 565 1.02 9.13 -28.43
C GLN A 565 1.54 9.65 -29.77
N TRP A 566 0.92 9.28 -30.89
CA TRP A 566 1.27 9.84 -32.19
C TRP A 566 1.09 11.36 -32.21
N ALA A 567 -0.02 11.87 -31.66
CA ALA A 567 -0.30 13.31 -31.62
C ALA A 567 0.82 14.11 -30.91
N LYS A 568 1.47 13.53 -29.90
CA LYS A 568 2.60 14.16 -29.19
C LYS A 568 3.82 14.34 -30.07
N VAL A 569 4.16 13.36 -30.91
CA VAL A 569 5.45 13.33 -31.63
C VAL A 569 5.34 13.67 -33.11
N ARG A 570 4.14 13.67 -33.70
CA ARG A 570 3.96 13.89 -35.14
C ARG A 570 4.63 15.17 -35.66
N HIS A 571 4.67 16.22 -34.85
CA HIS A 571 5.28 17.50 -35.22
C HIS A 571 6.79 17.42 -35.42
N LEU A 572 7.46 16.40 -34.87
CA LEU A 572 8.89 16.14 -35.05
C LEU A 572 9.23 15.51 -36.40
N PHE A 573 8.22 14.96 -37.10
CA PHE A 573 8.37 14.20 -38.35
C PHE A 573 7.73 14.90 -39.55
N VAL A 574 7.22 16.12 -39.38
CA VAL A 574 6.80 16.97 -40.50
C VAL A 574 8.06 17.68 -41.00
N SER A 575 8.54 17.32 -42.19
CA SER A 575 9.44 18.19 -42.95
C SER A 575 8.65 19.42 -43.39
N GLU A 576 9.20 20.62 -43.18
CA GLU A 576 8.70 21.86 -43.82
C GLU A 576 8.55 21.70 -45.34
#